data_AF-A0A6G1R955-F1
#
_entry.id   AF-A0A6G1R955-F1
#
_cell.length_a   1.000
_cell.length_b   1.000
_cell.length_c   1.000
_cell.angle_alpha   90.00
_cell.angle_beta   90.00
_cell.angle_gamma   90.00
#
_symmetry.space_group_name_H-M   'P 1'
#
loop_
_entity.id
_entity.type
_entity.pdbx_description
1 polymer ?
#
loop_
_entity_poly.entity_id
_entity_poly.type
_entity_poly.pdbx_seq_one_letter_code
_entity_poly.pdbx_strand_id
1 'polypeptide(L)'
;EVEEENRVLRKQLSLAQSRSPAHHRGNHSKTYSMEEGTGDSESLRAGILAGNSSECGQQPAVEKCETIHVAIVCAGYNASRDVVTLVKSVLFHRRNPLHFHLIADAIAKQILATLFETWMVPAVRIDFYDADELKSEVSWIPNKHYSGIYG
;
A
#
# COMPACT_ATOMS: atom_id res chain seq x y z
N GLU A 1 21.63 -29.80 9.03
CA GLU A 1 22.71 -29.13 8.28
C GLU A 1 22.55 -27.62 8.28
N VAL A 2 21.46 -27.09 7.72
CA VAL A 2 21.16 -25.63 7.66
C VAL A 2 21.08 -24.92 9.04
N GLU A 3 20.61 -25.60 10.10
CA GLU A 3 20.57 -25.03 11.46
C GLU A 3 21.95 -24.89 12.12
N GLU A 4 22.89 -25.76 11.73
CA GLU A 4 24.27 -25.73 12.24
C GLU A 4 25.01 -24.50 11.68
N GLU A 5 24.83 -24.26 10.38
CA GLU A 5 25.38 -23.10 9.67
C GLU A 5 24.84 -21.78 10.22
N ASN A 6 23.53 -21.70 10.48
CA ASN A 6 22.91 -20.52 11.08
C ASN A 6 23.45 -20.22 12.49
N ARG A 7 23.77 -21.26 13.26
CA ARG A 7 24.35 -21.10 14.59
C ARG A 7 25.78 -20.56 14.54
N VAL A 8 26.57 -20.98 13.55
CA VAL A 8 27.93 -20.46 13.33
C VAL A 8 27.90 -19.00 12.87
N LEU A 9 27.01 -18.66 11.94
CA LEU A 9 26.84 -17.27 11.46
C LEU A 9 26.48 -16.30 12.60
N ARG A 10 25.58 -16.71 13.50
CA ARG A 10 25.21 -15.89 14.68
C ARG A 10 26.39 -15.66 15.63
N LYS A 11 27.26 -16.66 15.81
CA LYS A 11 28.49 -16.51 16.63
C LYS A 11 29.52 -15.59 15.97
N GLN A 12 29.63 -15.60 14.64
CA GLN A 12 30.55 -14.71 13.94
C GLN A 12 30.07 -13.24 13.98
N LEU A 13 28.76 -13.02 13.84
CA LEU A 13 28.17 -11.67 13.92
C LEU A 13 28.32 -11.06 15.33
N SER A 14 28.21 -11.85 16.40
CA SER A 14 28.40 -11.33 17.76
C SER A 14 29.85 -10.92 18.04
N LEU A 15 30.83 -11.61 17.45
CA LEU A 15 32.25 -11.26 17.55
C LEU A 15 32.63 -10.03 16.71
N ALA A 16 31.89 -9.75 15.63
CA ALA A 16 32.08 -8.56 14.82
C ALA A 16 31.49 -7.29 15.48
N GLN A 17 30.38 -7.43 16.22
CA GLN A 17 29.73 -6.30 16.90
C GLN A 17 30.51 -5.77 18.11
N SER A 18 31.38 -6.57 18.73
CA SER A 18 32.22 -6.12 19.86
C SER A 18 33.46 -5.33 19.43
N ARG A 19 33.72 -5.18 18.12
CA ARG A 19 34.89 -4.47 17.56
C ARG A 19 34.59 -3.13 16.90
N SER A 20 33.36 -2.63 16.98
CA SER A 20 32.99 -1.32 16.43
C SER A 20 33.28 -0.19 17.43
N PRO A 21 34.06 0.86 17.05
CA PRO A 21 34.28 2.00 17.92
C PRO A 21 32.98 2.78 18.16
N ALA A 22 32.77 3.16 19.42
CA ALA A 22 31.62 3.89 19.93
C ALA A 22 31.49 5.27 19.26
N HIS A 23 30.36 5.51 18.59
CA HIS A 23 29.89 6.85 18.27
C HIS A 23 28.73 7.23 19.19
N HIS A 24 29.01 8.19 20.07
CA HIS A 24 28.05 8.84 20.96
C HIS A 24 27.02 9.68 20.21
N ARG A 25 25.73 9.39 20.45
CA ARG A 25 24.58 10.31 20.57
C ARG A 25 23.35 9.43 20.76
N GLY A 26 22.58 9.45 21.83
CA GLY A 26 22.17 10.53 22.72
C GLY A 26 20.67 10.27 22.95
N ASN A 27 20.29 10.01 24.21
CA ASN A 27 18.96 9.60 24.68
C ASN A 27 17.78 10.31 24.00
N HIS A 28 16.74 9.52 23.66
CA HIS A 28 15.37 9.87 24.03
C HIS A 28 14.50 8.61 24.12
N SER A 29 14.36 8.10 25.34
CA SER A 29 13.18 7.36 25.75
C SER A 29 12.00 8.32 25.76
N LYS A 30 10.95 8.01 24.99
CA LYS A 30 9.62 8.60 25.17
C LYS A 30 8.61 7.47 25.31
N THR A 31 8.27 7.23 26.57
CA THR A 31 7.04 6.61 27.03
C THR A 31 5.84 7.21 26.30
N TYR A 32 4.95 6.36 25.82
CA TYR A 32 3.64 6.78 25.31
C TYR A 32 2.80 7.25 26.51
N SER A 33 2.47 8.53 26.55
CA SER A 33 1.44 9.05 27.43
C SER A 33 0.24 9.38 26.54
N MET A 34 -0.92 8.79 26.85
CA MET A 34 -2.19 9.24 26.31
C MET A 34 -2.63 10.47 27.08
N GLU A 35 -2.72 11.60 26.40
CA GLU A 35 -3.53 12.74 26.83
C GLU A 35 -4.34 13.26 25.64
N GLU A 36 -5.66 13.16 25.79
CA GLU A 36 -6.65 13.88 24.98
C GLU A 36 -6.39 15.38 25.09
N GLY A 37 -6.45 16.07 23.95
CA GLY A 37 -6.31 17.52 23.92
C GLY A 37 -6.59 18.11 22.54
N THR A 38 -7.82 18.56 22.35
CA THR A 38 -8.22 19.54 21.32
C THR A 38 -7.35 20.79 21.48
N GLY A 39 -6.64 21.22 20.43
CA GLY A 39 -5.74 22.37 20.49
C GLY A 39 -5.08 22.70 19.16
N ASP A 40 -5.81 23.43 18.33
CA ASP A 40 -5.34 24.45 17.38
C ASP A 40 -3.88 24.92 17.61
N SER A 41 -2.99 24.55 16.70
CA SER A 41 -1.58 24.98 16.71
C SER A 41 -1.09 25.33 15.30
N GLU A 42 -1.70 26.36 14.70
CA GLU A 42 -1.27 26.96 13.44
C GLU A 42 -0.05 27.91 13.58
N SER A 43 0.46 28.11 14.80
CA SER A 43 1.44 29.15 15.12
C SER A 43 2.91 28.71 15.21
N LEU A 44 3.24 27.42 15.04
CA LEU A 44 4.63 26.93 15.13
C LEU A 44 5.38 26.74 13.80
N ARG A 45 4.80 27.16 12.65
CA ARG A 45 5.45 26.95 11.33
C ARG A 45 6.26 28.14 10.80
N ALA A 46 6.31 29.27 11.51
CA ALA A 46 6.98 30.48 11.04
C ALA A 46 8.51 30.54 11.31
N GLY A 47 9.10 29.54 11.99
CA GLY A 47 10.49 29.62 12.49
C GLY A 47 11.56 28.81 11.74
N ILE A 48 11.22 28.05 10.70
CA ILE A 48 12.19 27.14 10.02
C ILE A 48 12.31 27.52 8.54
N LEU A 49 12.81 28.72 8.25
CA LEU A 49 13.12 29.19 6.89
C LEU A 49 14.62 29.37 6.65
N ALA A 50 15.46 28.49 7.20
CA ALA A 50 16.88 28.49 6.87
C ALA A 50 17.44 27.06 6.79
N GLY A 51 17.57 26.55 5.56
CA GLY A 51 18.56 25.52 5.21
C GLY A 51 18.05 24.08 5.04
N ASN A 52 17.51 23.76 3.86
CA ASN A 52 18.02 22.70 2.96
C ASN A 52 17.10 22.64 1.73
N SER A 53 17.58 23.16 0.61
CA SER A 53 16.88 23.10 -0.67
C SER A 53 17.06 21.72 -1.31
N SER A 54 16.22 20.75 -0.92
CA SER A 54 15.75 19.80 -1.92
C SER A 54 14.64 20.52 -2.69
N GLU A 55 14.89 20.79 -3.97
CA GLU A 55 13.91 21.35 -4.89
C GLU A 55 12.82 20.30 -5.16
N CYS A 56 12.03 20.01 -4.15
CA CYS A 56 10.74 19.37 -4.33
C CYS A 56 9.83 20.48 -4.83
N GLY A 57 9.67 20.58 -6.15
CA GLY A 57 8.73 21.51 -6.76
C GLY A 57 7.41 21.41 -5.99
N GLN A 58 6.87 22.56 -5.58
CA GLN A 58 5.58 22.61 -4.90
C GLN A 58 4.56 21.93 -5.81
N GLN A 59 4.23 20.68 -5.50
CA GLN A 59 3.19 19.97 -6.22
C GLN A 59 1.92 20.82 -6.06
N PRO A 60 1.24 21.16 -7.16
CA PRO A 60 0.04 22.00 -7.09
C PRO A 60 -0.91 21.38 -6.08
N ALA A 61 -1.52 22.23 -5.24
CA ALA A 61 -2.51 21.79 -4.27
C ALA A 61 -3.68 21.16 -5.02
N VAL A 62 -3.73 19.83 -5.05
CA VAL A 62 -4.80 19.08 -5.69
C VAL A 62 -6.10 19.49 -5.01
N GLU A 63 -7.11 19.86 -5.80
CA GLU A 63 -8.43 20.22 -5.27
C GLU A 63 -8.93 19.09 -4.36
N LYS A 64 -9.37 19.47 -3.16
CA LYS A 64 -9.77 18.50 -2.14
C LYS A 64 -11.01 17.73 -2.64
N CYS A 65 -10.87 16.40 -2.68
CA CYS A 65 -11.95 15.41 -2.70
C CYS A 65 -12.53 14.94 -4.05
N GLU A 66 -11.81 15.04 -5.17
CA GLU A 66 -12.23 14.32 -6.38
C GLU A 66 -12.07 12.80 -6.20
N THR A 67 -13.04 12.03 -6.70
CA THR A 67 -13.02 10.56 -6.64
C THR A 67 -12.11 10.01 -7.72
N ILE A 68 -11.15 9.17 -7.34
CA ILE A 68 -10.26 8.52 -8.31
C ILE A 68 -10.89 7.20 -8.74
N HIS A 69 -11.11 7.06 -10.03
CA HIS A 69 -11.62 5.85 -10.65
C HIS A 69 -10.46 4.92 -11.04
N VAL A 70 -10.51 3.68 -10.59
CA VAL A 70 -9.47 2.67 -10.86
C VAL A 70 -10.14 1.44 -11.45
N ALA A 71 -9.80 1.11 -12.70
CA ALA A 71 -10.27 -0.11 -13.36
C ALA A 71 -9.24 -1.24 -13.19
N ILE A 72 -9.70 -2.44 -12.82
CA ILE A 72 -8.87 -3.63 -12.65
C ILE A 72 -9.54 -4.79 -13.37
N VAL A 73 -8.80 -5.44 -14.28
CA VAL A 73 -9.19 -6.72 -14.86
C VAL A 73 -8.62 -7.83 -14.00
N CYS A 74 -9.49 -8.67 -13.46
CA CYS A 74 -9.11 -9.76 -12.59
C CYS A 74 -10.02 -10.95 -12.83
N ALA A 75 -9.50 -11.98 -13.49
CA ALA A 75 -10.24 -13.20 -13.71
C ALA A 75 -9.42 -14.38 -13.19
N GLY A 76 -10.04 -15.24 -12.40
CA GLY A 76 -9.40 -16.39 -11.77
C GLY A 76 -9.06 -16.21 -10.29
N TYR A 77 -8.95 -17.35 -9.60
CA TYR A 77 -8.66 -17.43 -8.16
C TYR A 77 -7.26 -16.89 -7.81
N ASN A 78 -6.25 -17.21 -8.62
CA ASN A 78 -4.87 -16.81 -8.34
C ASN A 78 -4.69 -15.30 -8.52
N ALA A 79 -5.20 -14.75 -9.63
CA ALA A 79 -5.20 -13.31 -9.88
C ALA A 79 -5.85 -12.50 -8.75
N SER A 80 -6.92 -13.02 -8.14
CA SER A 80 -7.61 -12.36 -7.01
C SER A 80 -6.67 -12.07 -5.83
N ARG A 81 -5.67 -12.94 -5.57
CA ARG A 81 -4.70 -12.74 -4.47
C ARG A 81 -3.78 -11.55 -4.71
N ASP A 82 -3.36 -11.35 -5.96
CA ASP A 82 -2.53 -10.21 -6.35
C ASP A 82 -3.32 -8.91 -6.23
N VAL A 83 -4.60 -8.93 -6.63
CA VAL A 83 -5.51 -7.78 -6.49
C VAL A 83 -5.70 -7.40 -5.02
N VAL A 84 -5.83 -8.36 -4.09
CA VAL A 84 -5.89 -8.06 -2.65
C VAL A 84 -4.70 -7.23 -2.19
N THR A 85 -3.49 -7.63 -2.60
CA THR A 85 -2.25 -6.94 -2.24
C THR A 85 -2.21 -5.53 -2.85
N LEU A 86 -2.57 -5.41 -4.12
CA LEU A 86 -2.66 -4.13 -4.82
C LEU A 86 -3.63 -3.18 -4.13
N VAL A 87 -4.87 -3.62 -3.90
CA VAL A 87 -5.93 -2.83 -3.27
C VAL A 87 -5.48 -2.39 -1.88
N LYS A 88 -4.94 -3.29 -1.05
CA LYS A 88 -4.45 -2.93 0.27
C LYS A 88 -3.39 -1.83 0.22
N SER A 89 -2.45 -1.92 -0.71
CA SER A 89 -1.40 -0.91 -0.91
C SER A 89 -1.99 0.44 -1.33
N VAL A 90 -2.93 0.45 -2.28
CA VAL A 90 -3.62 1.67 -2.73
C VAL A 90 -4.40 2.28 -1.56
N LEU A 91 -5.15 1.48 -0.82
CA LEU A 91 -5.93 1.93 0.33
C LEU A 91 -5.06 2.53 1.44
N PHE A 92 -3.86 1.99 1.66
CA PHE A 92 -2.94 2.48 2.68
C PHE A 92 -2.37 3.87 2.34
N HIS A 93 -2.21 4.19 1.05
CA HIS A 93 -1.57 5.44 0.62
C HIS A 93 -2.53 6.50 0.07
N ARG A 94 -3.83 6.16 -0.07
CA ARG A 94 -4.81 7.06 -0.68
C ARG A 94 -5.01 8.33 0.15
N ARG A 95 -5.24 9.44 -0.54
CA ARG A 95 -5.72 10.72 0.03
C ARG A 95 -7.11 11.10 -0.46
N ASN A 96 -7.67 10.34 -1.38
CA ASN A 96 -8.92 10.63 -2.09
C ASN A 96 -9.91 9.46 -1.94
N PRO A 97 -11.22 9.72 -2.06
CA PRO A 97 -12.21 8.67 -2.28
C PRO A 97 -11.86 7.84 -3.53
N LEU A 98 -12.16 6.55 -3.50
CA LEU A 98 -11.86 5.64 -4.59
C LEU A 98 -13.13 4.99 -5.14
N HIS A 99 -13.17 4.79 -6.44
CA HIS A 99 -14.17 3.96 -7.10
C HIS A 99 -13.45 2.88 -7.91
N PHE A 100 -13.54 1.64 -7.46
CA PHE A 100 -12.99 0.50 -8.17
C PHE A 100 -14.00 -0.05 -9.18
N HIS A 101 -13.59 -0.17 -10.43
CA HIS A 101 -14.31 -0.85 -11.50
C HIS A 101 -13.64 -2.21 -11.74
N LEU A 102 -14.25 -3.29 -11.27
CA LEU A 102 -13.68 -4.64 -11.32
C LEU A 102 -14.30 -5.44 -12.46
N ILE A 103 -13.51 -5.72 -13.49
CA ILE A 103 -13.88 -6.60 -14.60
C ILE A 103 -13.45 -8.00 -14.20
N ALA A 104 -14.40 -8.85 -13.84
CA ALA A 104 -14.12 -10.11 -13.15
C ALA A 104 -14.99 -11.26 -13.63
N ASP A 105 -14.41 -12.47 -13.61
CA ASP A 105 -15.17 -13.70 -13.77
C ASP A 105 -15.98 -14.02 -12.50
N ALA A 106 -16.88 -14.99 -12.58
CA ALA A 106 -17.74 -15.35 -11.46
C ALA A 106 -16.96 -15.68 -10.16
N ILE A 107 -15.81 -16.35 -10.31
CA ILE A 107 -14.96 -16.75 -9.18
C ILE A 107 -14.30 -15.51 -8.53
N ALA A 108 -13.60 -14.68 -9.30
CA ALA A 108 -12.95 -13.50 -8.76
C ALA A 108 -13.98 -12.49 -8.19
N LYS A 109 -15.14 -12.34 -8.85
CA LYS A 109 -16.23 -11.51 -8.35
C LYS A 109 -16.68 -11.95 -6.95
N GLN A 110 -16.90 -13.24 -6.74
CA GLN A 110 -17.31 -13.74 -5.43
C GLN A 110 -16.26 -13.43 -4.34
N ILE A 111 -14.99 -13.71 -4.63
CA ILE A 111 -13.89 -13.47 -3.67
C ILE A 111 -13.75 -11.99 -3.34
N LEU A 112 -13.69 -11.14 -4.36
CA LEU A 112 -13.49 -9.71 -4.20
C LEU A 112 -14.70 -9.04 -3.57
N ALA A 113 -15.94 -9.46 -3.90
CA ALA A 113 -17.15 -8.96 -3.25
C ALA A 113 -17.13 -9.22 -1.74
N THR A 114 -16.84 -10.46 -1.33
CA THR A 114 -16.71 -10.81 0.09
C THR A 114 -15.58 -10.02 0.76
N LEU A 115 -14.46 -9.79 0.08
CA LEU A 115 -13.37 -8.99 0.61
C LEU A 115 -13.79 -7.54 0.89
N PHE A 116 -14.39 -6.87 -0.09
CA PHE A 116 -14.77 -5.47 0.08
C PHE A 116 -15.93 -5.30 1.07
N GLU A 117 -16.86 -6.25 1.12
CA GLU A 117 -17.92 -6.28 2.13
C GLU A 117 -17.33 -6.40 3.54
N THR A 118 -16.41 -7.34 3.76
CA THR A 118 -15.84 -7.59 5.09
C THR A 118 -14.84 -6.53 5.54
N TRP A 119 -14.14 -5.87 4.61
CA TRP A 119 -13.20 -4.80 4.98
C TRP A 119 -13.90 -3.50 5.40
N MET A 120 -15.16 -3.29 4.96
CA MET A 120 -15.97 -2.12 5.31
C MET A 120 -15.23 -0.79 5.16
N VAL A 121 -14.52 -0.63 4.03
CA VAL A 121 -13.61 0.50 3.85
C VAL A 121 -14.41 1.77 3.54
N PRO A 122 -14.26 2.87 4.33
CA PRO A 122 -14.98 4.10 4.07
C PRO A 122 -14.50 4.78 2.78
N ALA A 123 -15.38 5.55 2.16
CA ALA A 123 -15.10 6.32 0.93
C ALA A 123 -14.54 5.46 -0.22
N VAL A 124 -15.01 4.20 -0.31
CA VAL A 124 -14.76 3.29 -1.45
C VAL A 124 -16.09 2.87 -2.04
N ARG A 125 -16.20 2.97 -3.37
CA ARG A 125 -17.25 2.32 -4.16
C ARG A 125 -16.63 1.22 -5.01
N ILE A 126 -17.37 0.16 -5.25
CA ILE A 126 -16.94 -0.97 -6.06
C ILE A 126 -18.08 -1.36 -6.99
N ASP A 127 -17.82 -1.36 -8.28
CA ASP A 127 -18.73 -1.90 -9.29
C ASP A 127 -18.08 -3.11 -9.98
N PHE A 128 -18.88 -4.14 -10.25
CA PHE A 128 -18.45 -5.35 -10.92
C PHE A 128 -19.02 -5.43 -12.34
N TYR A 129 -18.18 -5.83 -13.28
CA TYR A 129 -18.52 -6.07 -14.68
C TYR A 129 -18.10 -7.48 -15.06
N ASP A 130 -18.89 -8.13 -15.91
CA ASP A 130 -18.60 -9.48 -16.36
C ASP A 130 -17.40 -9.49 -17.33
N ALA A 131 -16.36 -10.25 -16.98
CA ALA A 131 -15.18 -10.40 -17.81
C ALA A 131 -15.48 -11.13 -19.13
N ASP A 132 -16.45 -12.04 -19.16
CA ASP A 132 -16.78 -12.79 -20.37
C ASP A 132 -17.48 -11.91 -21.40
N GLU A 133 -18.29 -10.94 -20.95
CA GLU A 133 -18.95 -9.95 -21.81
C GLU A 133 -17.97 -8.91 -22.37
N LEU A 134 -17.00 -8.47 -21.57
CA LEU A 134 -16.07 -7.40 -21.91
C LEU A 134 -14.72 -7.88 -22.48
N LYS A 135 -14.57 -9.18 -22.70
CA LYS A 135 -13.30 -9.80 -23.10
C LYS A 135 -12.65 -9.15 -24.32
N SER A 136 -13.43 -8.83 -25.35
CA SER A 136 -12.90 -8.17 -26.56
C SER A 136 -12.34 -6.78 -26.27
N GLU A 137 -13.02 -6.02 -25.41
CA GLU A 137 -12.66 -4.64 -25.03
C GLU A 137 -11.40 -4.58 -24.18
N VAL A 138 -11.12 -5.62 -23.38
CA VAL A 138 -9.96 -5.67 -22.48
C VAL A 138 -8.83 -6.57 -22.96
N SER A 139 -8.98 -7.24 -24.10
CA SER A 139 -8.01 -8.20 -24.64
C SER A 139 -6.64 -7.61 -24.97
N TRP A 140 -6.57 -6.29 -25.19
CA TRP A 140 -5.32 -5.58 -25.42
C TRP A 140 -4.47 -5.42 -24.15
N ILE A 141 -5.05 -5.64 -22.96
CA ILE A 141 -4.33 -5.55 -21.68
C ILE A 141 -3.45 -6.79 -21.51
N PRO A 142 -2.13 -6.64 -21.33
CA PRO A 142 -1.24 -7.78 -21.15
C PRO A 142 -1.64 -8.66 -19.95
N ASN A 143 -1.71 -9.98 -20.16
CA ASN A 143 -1.98 -10.94 -19.10
C ASN A 143 -0.78 -11.90 -18.89
N LYS A 144 -0.68 -12.48 -17.69
CA LYS A 144 0.40 -13.41 -17.33
C LYS A 144 0.10 -14.87 -17.68
N HIS A 145 -1.08 -15.16 -18.22
CA HIS A 145 -1.51 -16.53 -18.42
C HIS A 145 -1.11 -17.04 -19.80
N TYR A 146 -0.35 -18.12 -19.85
CA TYR A 146 0.18 -18.67 -21.11
C TYR A 146 -0.90 -19.11 -22.12
N SER A 147 -2.14 -19.36 -21.68
CA SER A 147 -3.26 -19.63 -22.59
C SER A 147 -4.02 -18.37 -23.06
N GLY A 148 -3.69 -17.20 -22.51
CA GLY A 148 -4.30 -15.92 -22.89
C GLY A 148 -5.73 -15.71 -22.43
N ILE A 149 -6.29 -16.58 -21.58
CA ILE A 149 -7.73 -16.57 -21.25
C ILE A 149 -8.03 -15.99 -19.85
N TYR A 150 -7.41 -16.48 -18.77
CA TYR A 150 -7.67 -16.03 -17.39
C TYR A 150 -6.42 -16.16 -16.52
N GLY A 151 -6.23 -15.35 -15.47
CA GLY A 151 -4.99 -15.23 -14.66
C GLY A 151 -4.91 -16.11 -13.41
#